data_AF-A0A8T5RCU6-F1
#
_entry.id   AF-A0A8T5RCU6-F1
#
_cell.length_a   1.000
_cell.length_b   1.000
_cell.length_c   1.000
_cell.angle_alpha   90.00
_cell.angle_beta   90.00
_cell.angle_gamma   90.00
#
_symmetry.space_group_name_H-M   'P 1'
#
loop_
_entity.id
_entity.type
_entity.pdbx_description
1 polymer ?
#
loop_
_entity_poly.entity_id
_entity_poly.type
_entity_poly.pdbx_seq_one_letter_code
_entity_poly.pdbx_strand_id
1 'polypeptide(L)'
;MCEFKILDLEKKTQLAEEIVVLSYSKQQNLQLMDILGISKELESALIYDVNTLDQTCIVLQHPIINPFIEIIKNLNNRTLNETHINDFILKLESLKNELKND
;
A
#
# COMPACT_ATOMS: atom_id res chain seq x y z
N MET A 1 -20.47 -15.94 -1.52
CA MET A 1 -19.42 -15.16 -0.85
C MET A 1 -18.29 -15.06 -1.85
N CYS A 2 -17.75 -13.86 -2.11
CA CYS A 2 -16.64 -13.67 -3.04
C CYS A 2 -15.39 -13.42 -2.19
N GLU A 3 -14.39 -14.27 -2.33
CA GLU A 3 -13.11 -14.18 -1.64
C GLU A 3 -12.02 -13.88 -2.66
N PHE A 4 -10.91 -13.30 -2.20
CA PHE A 4 -9.82 -12.87 -3.08
C PHE A 4 -8.49 -13.49 -2.67
N LYS A 5 -7.74 -13.90 -3.68
CA LYS A 5 -6.30 -14.13 -3.58
C LYS A 5 -5.57 -12.80 -3.77
N ILE A 6 -4.69 -12.48 -2.83
CA ILE A 6 -3.93 -11.23 -2.85
C ILE A 6 -2.53 -11.50 -3.44
N LEU A 7 -2.17 -10.74 -4.47
CA LEU A 7 -0.92 -10.91 -5.22
C LEU A 7 -0.07 -9.65 -5.14
N ASP A 8 1.24 -9.82 -4.90
CA ASP A 8 2.21 -8.73 -5.02
C ASP A 8 2.52 -8.45 -6.51
N LEU A 9 2.42 -7.18 -6.93
CA LEU A 9 2.62 -6.77 -8.33
C LEU A 9 4.04 -7.08 -8.83
N GLU A 10 5.06 -6.77 -8.03
CA GLU A 10 6.47 -6.87 -8.42
C GLU A 10 6.97 -8.30 -8.29
N LYS A 11 6.70 -8.92 -7.14
CA LYS A 11 7.21 -10.26 -6.82
C LYS A 11 6.39 -11.37 -7.48
N LYS A 12 5.17 -11.07 -7.93
CA LYS A 12 4.17 -12.04 -8.41
C LYS A 12 3.91 -13.18 -7.41
N THR A 13 4.15 -12.91 -6.13
CA THR A 13 3.95 -13.86 -5.03
C THR A 13 2.57 -13.66 -4.41
N GLN A 14 1.96 -14.75 -3.97
CA GLN A 14 0.75 -14.69 -3.16
C GLN A 14 1.08 -14.17 -1.75
N LEU A 15 0.34 -13.16 -1.31
CA LEU A 15 0.51 -12.53 0.01
C LEU A 15 -0.52 -13.01 1.03
N ALA A 16 -1.73 -13.33 0.56
CA ALA A 16 -2.84 -13.83 1.36
C ALA A 16 -3.86 -14.53 0.46
N GLU A 17 -4.74 -15.31 1.07
CA GLU A 17 -5.85 -16.02 0.43
C GLU A 17 -7.11 -15.92 1.28
N GLU A 18 -8.24 -16.29 0.69
CA GLU A 18 -9.55 -16.29 1.35
C GLU A 18 -9.93 -14.91 1.94
N ILE A 19 -9.46 -13.81 1.32
CA ILE A 19 -9.71 -12.45 1.79
C ILE A 19 -11.10 -11.99 1.37
N VAL A 20 -11.90 -11.55 2.34
CA VAL A 20 -13.28 -11.07 2.12
C VAL A 20 -13.45 -9.58 2.39
N VAL A 21 -12.54 -8.96 3.16
CA VAL A 21 -12.52 -7.51 3.37
C VAL A 21 -11.14 -6.96 3.06
N LEU A 22 -11.11 -5.92 2.21
CA LEU A 22 -9.96 -5.07 1.98
C LEU A 22 -10.32 -3.65 2.41
N SER A 23 -9.56 -3.08 3.33
CA SER A 23 -9.79 -1.71 3.81
C SER A 23 -8.48 -1.05 4.19
N TYR A 24 -8.48 0.27 4.30
CA TYR A 24 -7.33 1.00 4.84
C TYR A 24 -7.54 1.33 6.32
N SER A 25 -6.51 1.06 7.13
CA SER A 25 -6.49 1.45 8.55
C SER A 25 -6.37 2.98 8.70
N LYS A 26 -6.50 3.48 9.94
CA LYS A 26 -6.27 4.91 10.23
C LYS A 26 -4.84 5.33 9.90
N GLN A 27 -3.89 4.42 10.07
CA GLN A 27 -2.47 4.56 9.72
C GLN A 27 -2.19 4.31 8.23
N GLN A 28 -3.22 4.09 7.42
CA GLN A 28 -3.11 3.91 5.96
C GLN A 28 -2.48 2.60 5.52
N ASN A 29 -2.39 1.62 6.43
CA ASN A 29 -2.01 0.27 6.07
C ASN A 29 -3.19 -0.43 5.40
N LEU A 30 -2.92 -1.25 4.39
CA LEU A 30 -3.92 -2.08 3.77
C LEU A 30 -4.20 -3.27 4.69
N GLN A 31 -5.44 -3.39 5.14
CA GLN A 31 -5.93 -4.46 5.99
C GLN A 31 -6.62 -5.52 5.13
N LEU A 32 -6.21 -6.76 5.33
CA LEU A 32 -6.71 -7.95 4.65
C LEU A 32 -7.37 -8.83 5.71
N MET A 33 -8.69 -8.96 5.66
CA MET A 33 -9.44 -9.82 6.57
C MET A 33 -9.91 -11.08 5.85
N ASP A 34 -9.55 -12.23 6.41
CA ASP A 34 -9.97 -13.53 5.89
C ASP A 34 -11.37 -13.94 6.35
N ILE A 35 -11.84 -15.07 5.85
CA ILE A 35 -13.15 -15.67 6.20
C ILE A 35 -13.29 -16.04 7.68
N LEU A 36 -12.18 -16.18 8.42
CA LEU A 36 -12.18 -16.47 9.86
C LEU A 36 -12.18 -15.18 10.70
N GLY A 37 -12.11 -14.02 10.06
CA GLY A 37 -12.03 -12.71 10.71
C GLY A 37 -10.60 -12.35 11.17
N ILE A 38 -9.58 -13.10 10.75
CA ILE A 38 -8.19 -12.80 11.06
C ILE A 38 -7.73 -11.68 10.12
N SER A 39 -7.15 -10.63 10.69
CA SER A 39 -6.67 -9.47 9.94
C SER A 39 -5.15 -9.50 9.81
N LYS A 40 -4.65 -9.33 8.59
CA LYS A 40 -3.25 -9.08 8.26
C LYS A 40 -3.10 -7.66 7.73
N GLU A 41 -2.09 -6.93 8.17
CA GLU A 41 -1.77 -5.60 7.63
C GLU A 41 -0.60 -5.65 6.66
N LEU A 42 -0.71 -4.90 5.56
CA LEU A 42 0.38 -4.58 4.65
C LEU A 42 0.68 -3.09 4.76
N GLU A 43 1.89 -2.76 5.20
CA GLU A 43 2.37 -1.39 5.28
C GLU A 43 2.77 -0.87 3.88
N SER A 44 2.49 0.41 3.62
CA SER A 44 2.88 1.06 2.36
C SER A 44 2.44 0.30 1.11
N ALA A 45 1.17 -0.14 1.09
CA ALA A 45 0.57 -0.93 0.03
C ALA A 45 -0.61 -0.20 -0.64
N LEU A 46 -0.68 -0.27 -1.97
CA LEU A 46 -1.80 0.22 -2.77
C LEU A 46 -2.50 -0.93 -3.49
N ILE A 47 -3.84 -0.92 -3.50
CA ILE A 47 -4.61 -1.77 -4.40
C ILE A 47 -4.38 -1.28 -5.83
N TYR A 48 -3.79 -2.14 -6.65
CA TYR A 48 -3.44 -1.84 -8.04
C TYR A 48 -4.55 -2.29 -8.99
N ASP A 49 -5.07 -3.51 -8.80
CA ASP A 49 -6.13 -4.07 -9.62
C ASP A 49 -7.01 -5.03 -8.80
N VAL A 50 -8.28 -5.13 -9.18
CA VAL A 50 -9.24 -6.05 -8.57
C VAL A 50 -10.04 -6.71 -9.68
N ASN A 51 -9.89 -8.03 -9.81
CA ASN A 51 -10.63 -8.83 -10.77
C ASN A 51 -11.54 -9.82 -10.03
N THR A 52 -12.84 -9.64 -10.22
CA THR A 52 -13.88 -10.46 -9.58
C THR A 52 -14.14 -11.78 -10.31
N LEU A 53 -13.75 -11.89 -11.58
CA LEU A 53 -13.95 -13.11 -12.37
C LEU A 53 -12.96 -14.20 -11.97
N ASP A 54 -11.70 -13.83 -11.75
CA ASP A 54 -10.65 -14.75 -11.31
C ASP A 54 -10.35 -14.64 -9.80
N GLN A 55 -11.09 -13.80 -9.08
CA GLN A 55 -11.00 -13.63 -7.63
C GLN A 55 -9.58 -13.21 -7.20
N THR A 56 -8.98 -12.28 -7.94
CA THR A 56 -7.65 -11.75 -7.63
C THR A 56 -7.68 -10.27 -7.28
N CYS A 57 -6.85 -9.89 -6.32
CA CYS A 57 -6.53 -8.49 -6.03
C CYS A 57 -5.02 -8.34 -6.08
N ILE A 58 -4.54 -7.45 -6.95
CA ILE A 58 -3.13 -7.15 -7.10
C ILE A 58 -2.80 -5.93 -6.26
N VAL A 59 -1.73 -6.01 -5.47
CA VAL A 59 -1.27 -4.93 -4.61
C VAL A 59 0.16 -4.53 -4.97
N LEU A 60 0.42 -3.23 -4.99
CA LEU A 60 1.76 -2.66 -5.12
C LEU A 60 2.25 -2.28 -3.73
N GLN A 61 3.37 -2.87 -3.29
CA GLN A 61 4.04 -2.51 -2.03
C GLN A 61 5.30 -1.73 -2.33
N HIS A 62 5.40 -0.51 -1.80
CA HIS A 62 6.60 0.31 -1.94
C HIS A 62 6.74 1.29 -0.78
N PRO A 63 7.92 1.44 -0.15
CA PRO A 63 8.12 2.34 1.00
C PRO A 63 7.74 3.82 0.78
N ILE A 64 7.59 4.25 -0.48
CA ILE A 64 7.20 5.62 -0.85
C ILE A 64 5.68 5.87 -0.77
N ILE A 65 4.88 4.80 -0.76
CA ILE A 65 3.42 4.88 -0.86
C ILE A 65 2.83 5.60 0.35
N ASN A 66 3.12 5.14 1.58
CA ASN A 66 2.59 5.78 2.79
C ASN A 66 3.03 7.26 2.89
N PRO A 67 4.32 7.60 2.71
CA PRO A 67 4.78 8.99 2.69
C PRO A 67 4.06 9.85 1.64
N PHE A 68 3.81 9.31 0.46
CA PHE A 68 3.08 10.01 -0.59
C PHE A 68 1.62 10.24 -0.21
N ILE A 69 0.92 9.23 0.30
CA ILE A 69 -0.48 9.37 0.75
C ILE A 69 -0.56 10.40 1.90
N GLU A 70 0.40 10.40 2.82
CA GLU A 70 0.50 11.37 3.89
C GLU A 70 0.63 12.82 3.38
N ILE A 71 1.51 13.04 2.38
CA ILE A 71 1.62 14.34 1.69
C ILE A 71 0.26 14.77 1.11
N ILE A 72 -0.42 13.88 0.38
CA ILE A 72 -1.72 14.19 -0.25
C ILE A 72 -2.78 14.53 0.81
N LYS A 73 -2.84 13.81 1.92
CA LYS A 73 -3.79 14.10 3.00
C LYS A 73 -3.48 15.43 3.68
N ASN A 74 -2.23 15.71 3.99
CA ASN A 74 -1.81 16.97 4.61
C ASN A 74 -2.09 18.16 3.68
N LEU A 75 -1.93 17.98 2.37
CA LEU A 75 -2.29 18.97 1.37
C LEU A 75 -3.80 19.25 1.38
N ASN A 76 -4.63 18.19 1.33
CA ASN A 76 -6.09 18.30 1.35
C ASN A 76 -6.61 18.96 2.65
N ASN A 77 -5.98 18.66 3.78
CA ASN A 77 -6.33 19.21 5.08
C ASN A 77 -5.74 20.60 5.34
N ARG A 78 -4.94 21.15 4.40
CA ARG A 78 -4.21 22.43 4.55
C ARG A 78 -3.28 22.46 5.76
N THR A 79 -2.78 21.30 6.17
CA THR A 79 -1.82 21.12 7.28
C THR A 79 -0.40 20.84 6.79
N LEU A 80 -0.19 20.83 5.47
CA LEU A 80 1.12 20.64 4.87
C LEU A 80 2.06 21.79 5.27
N ASN A 81 3.27 21.43 5.68
CA ASN A 81 4.33 22.38 6.03
C ASN A 81 5.62 21.97 5.32
N GLU A 82 6.63 22.84 5.38
CA GLU A 82 7.91 22.63 4.71
C GLU A 82 8.62 21.35 5.19
N THR A 83 8.51 21.00 6.47
CA THR A 83 9.11 19.79 7.04
C THR A 83 8.59 18.52 6.36
N HIS A 84 7.27 18.40 6.19
CA HIS A 84 6.69 17.23 5.50
C HIS A 84 7.20 17.09 4.06
N ILE A 85 7.36 18.21 3.35
CA ILE A 85 7.87 18.24 1.97
C ILE A 85 9.34 17.79 1.96
N ASN A 86 10.16 18.34 2.85
CA ASN A 86 11.58 18.01 2.95
C ASN A 86 11.79 16.53 3.32
N ASP A 87 10.99 15.98 4.25
CA ASP A 87 11.06 14.56 4.62
C ASP A 87 10.74 13.65 3.43
N PHE A 88 9.76 14.02 2.61
CA PHE A 88 9.44 13.27 1.40
C PHE A 88 10.54 13.37 0.34
N ILE A 89 11.13 14.56 0.14
CA ILE A 89 12.27 14.75 -0.75
C ILE A 89 13.46 13.88 -0.30
N LEU A 90 13.79 13.85 0.99
CA LEU A 90 14.86 13.01 1.53
C LEU A 90 14.63 11.52 1.22
N LYS A 91 13.38 11.03 1.31
CA LYS A 91 13.05 9.65 0.93
C LYS A 91 13.25 9.40 -0.57
N LEU A 92 12.86 10.35 -1.43
CA LEU A 92 13.10 10.25 -2.87
C LEU A 92 14.59 10.29 -3.22
N GLU A 93 15.38 11.09 -2.50
CA GLU A 93 16.83 11.15 -2.67
C GLU A 93 17.52 9.86 -2.25
N SER A 94 17.07 9.23 -1.14
CA SER A 94 17.54 7.90 -0.75
C SER A 94 17.31 6.86 -1.85
N LEU A 95 16.07 6.80 -2.37
CA LEU A 95 15.70 5.89 -3.46
C LEU A 95 16.53 6.17 -4.74
N LYS A 96 16.76 7.44 -5.06
CA LYS A 96 17.61 7.82 -6.20
C LYS A 96 19.05 7.33 -6.04
N ASN A 97 19.56 7.27 -4.81
CA ASN A 97 20.91 6.77 -4.53
C ASN A 97 20.96 5.23 -4.60
N GLU A 98 19.93 4.53 -4.14
CA GLU A 98 19.79 3.08 -4.29
C GLU A 98 19.83 2.69 -5.78
N LEU A 99 19.06 3.38 -6.64
CA LEU A 99 19.03 3.15 -8.09
C LEU A 99 20.36 3.40 -8.82
N LYS A 100 21.31 4.12 -8.23
CA LYS A 100 22.64 4.36 -8.83
C LYS A 100 23.66 3.28 -8.47
N ASN A 101 23.36 2.46 -7.47
CA ASN A 101 24.25 1.43 -6.96
C ASN A 101 23.89 0.02 -7.51
N ASP A 102 22.81 -0.08 -8.30
CA ASP A 102 22.43 -1.24 -9.13
C ASP A 102 22.91 -1.07 -10.58
#